data_AF-A0A4Q6E897-F1
#
_entry.id   AF-A0A4Q6E897-F1
#
_cell.length_a   1.000
_cell.length_b   1.000
_cell.length_c   1.000
_cell.angle_alpha   90.00
_cell.angle_beta   90.00
_cell.angle_gamma   90.00
#
_symmetry.space_group_name_H-M   'P 1'
#
loop_
_entity.id
_entity.type
_entity.pdbx_description
1 polymer ?
#
loop_
_entity_poly.entity_id
_entity_poly.type
_entity_poly.pdbx_seq_one_letter_code
_entity_poly.pdbx_strand_id
1 'polypeptide(L)'
;WILSSNSIAVMPKPKYETWFMEGRLVPNVHYILIKDDYSDLEERINYYINHTDEALAIIQNANIFVQQFFDRQKEDLISLLVLQKYFERTGQL
;
A
#
# COMPACT_ATOMS: atom_id res chain seq x y z
N TRP A 1 -1.80 5.27 -8.36
CA TRP A 1 -1.65 5.42 -6.89
C TRP A 1 -0.16 5.73 -6.64
N ILE A 2 0.28 6.42 -5.58
CA ILE A 2 1.70 6.88 -5.45
C ILE A 2 2.76 5.75 -5.42
N LEU A 3 2.51 4.62 -4.75
CA LEU A 3 3.22 3.31 -4.77
C LEU A 3 3.22 2.64 -6.16
N SER A 4 2.46 3.13 -7.15
CA SER A 4 2.47 2.65 -8.54
C SER A 4 3.32 3.54 -9.46
N SER A 5 4.11 4.44 -8.87
CA SER A 5 4.95 5.42 -9.57
C SER A 5 6.42 5.21 -9.21
N ASN A 6 7.28 6.08 -9.76
CA ASN A 6 8.71 6.15 -9.39
C ASN A 6 8.97 7.08 -8.18
N SER A 7 7.94 7.33 -7.37
CA SER A 7 8.01 8.14 -6.16
C SER A 7 7.74 7.27 -4.93
N ILE A 8 8.25 7.70 -3.78
CA ILE A 8 8.10 6.98 -2.51
C ILE A 8 7.06 7.66 -1.64
N ALA A 9 6.13 6.88 -1.08
CA ALA A 9 5.23 7.36 -0.05
C ALA A 9 5.98 7.58 1.26
N VAL A 10 5.85 8.76 1.86
CA VAL A 10 6.37 9.10 3.19
C VAL A 10 5.17 9.37 4.08
N MET A 11 4.90 8.49 5.04
CA MET A 11 3.66 8.53 5.81
C MET A 11 3.76 7.81 7.16
N PRO A 12 2.93 8.19 8.15
CA PRO A 12 2.71 7.37 9.34
C PRO A 12 2.10 6.01 8.99
N LYS A 13 1.94 5.14 10.00
CA LYS A 13 1.25 3.87 9.80
C LYS A 13 -0.17 4.12 9.26
N PRO A 14 -0.60 3.42 8.19
CA PRO A 14 -1.97 3.53 7.71
C PRO A 14 -2.97 3.18 8.82
N LYS A 15 -4.05 3.97 8.92
CA LYS A 15 -5.08 3.83 9.97
C LYS A 15 -6.38 3.22 9.45
N TYR A 16 -6.57 3.26 8.14
CA TYR A 16 -7.78 2.79 7.48
C TYR A 16 -7.44 1.67 6.50
N GLU A 17 -8.34 0.72 6.41
CA GLU A 17 -8.28 -0.37 5.45
C GLU A 17 -9.23 -0.05 4.30
N THR A 18 -8.73 -0.13 3.08
CA THR A 18 -9.53 -0.03 1.86
C THR A 18 -9.32 -1.27 1.00
N TRP A 19 -9.87 -1.25 -0.21
CA TRP A 19 -9.57 -2.25 -1.23
C TRP A 19 -8.06 -2.46 -1.47
N PHE A 20 -7.25 -1.44 -1.22
CA PHE A 20 -5.80 -1.48 -1.46
C PHE A 20 -5.01 -2.27 -0.40
N MET A 21 -5.69 -2.79 0.62
CA MET A 21 -5.08 -3.64 1.65
C MET A 21 -3.91 -2.94 2.39
N GLU A 22 -4.08 -1.67 2.79
CA GLU A 22 -3.10 -0.88 3.53
C GLU A 22 -2.53 -1.60 4.76
N GLY A 23 -3.34 -2.45 5.44
CA GLY A 23 -2.88 -3.25 6.57
C GLY A 23 -1.78 -4.27 6.23
N ARG A 24 -1.57 -4.56 4.94
CA ARG A 24 -0.47 -5.42 4.44
C ARG A 24 0.78 -4.65 4.06
N LEU A 25 0.77 -3.32 4.11
CA LEU A 25 1.96 -2.54 3.81
C LEU A 25 3.01 -2.70 4.91
N VAL A 26 4.22 -3.08 4.52
CA VAL A 26 5.33 -3.25 5.44
C VAL A 26 6.12 -1.94 5.51
N PRO A 27 6.26 -1.33 6.71
CA PRO A 27 7.07 -0.14 6.92
C PRO A 27 8.50 -0.32 6.41
N ASN A 28 9.05 0.69 5.75
CA ASN A 28 10.40 0.73 5.19
C ASN A 28 10.71 -0.35 4.14
N VAL A 29 9.68 -1.06 3.68
CA VAL A 29 9.74 -2.00 2.56
C VAL A 29 8.85 -1.51 1.44
N HIS A 30 7.61 -1.10 1.73
CA HIS A 30 6.71 -0.52 0.74
C HIS A 30 6.67 1.01 0.80
N TYR A 31 6.94 1.62 1.95
CA TYR A 31 6.89 3.08 2.14
C TYR A 31 7.86 3.53 3.23
N ILE A 32 8.19 4.82 3.28
CA ILE A 32 9.01 5.40 4.34
C ILE A 32 8.11 5.70 5.54
N LEU A 33 8.32 4.97 6.64
CA LEU A 33 7.61 5.24 7.88
C LEU A 33 8.18 6.48 8.57
N ILE A 34 7.28 7.36 8.99
CA ILE A 34 7.51 8.49 9.90
C ILE A 34 6.59 8.38 11.13
N LYS A 35 6.87 9.14 12.18
CA LYS A 35 6.03 9.22 13.38
C LYS A 35 4.70 9.92 13.09
N ASP A 36 3.69 9.62 13.90
CA ASP A 36 2.37 10.25 13.82
C ASP A 36 2.41 11.78 14.05
N ASP A 37 3.42 12.27 14.76
CA ASP A 37 3.65 13.69 15.04
C ASP A 37 4.59 14.37 14.02
N TYR A 38 5.05 13.63 13.00
CA TYR A 38 5.94 14.11 11.94
C TYR A 38 7.30 14.63 12.42
N SER A 39 7.67 14.40 13.69
CA SER A 39 8.89 14.95 14.29
C SER A 39 10.18 14.41 13.65
N ASP A 40 10.13 13.27 12.96
CA ASP A 40 11.26 12.63 12.28
C ASP A 40 11.22 12.80 10.75
N LEU A 41 10.30 13.60 10.19
CA LEU A 41 10.11 13.70 8.75
C LEU A 41 11.40 14.12 8.00
N GLU A 42 12.03 15.21 8.44
CA GLU A 42 13.23 15.75 7.79
C GLU A 42 14.42 14.79 7.90
N GLU A 43 14.61 14.20 9.08
CA GLU A 43 15.66 13.19 9.32
C GLU A 43 15.51 11.99 8.36
N ARG A 44 14.28 11.47 8.23
CA ARG A 44 13.99 10.30 7.40
C ARG A 44 14.15 10.59 5.92
N ILE A 45 13.76 11.78 5.45
CA ILE A 45 14.01 12.21 4.07
C ILE A 45 15.51 12.31 3.79
N ASN A 46 16.25 13.00 4.66
CA ASN A 46 17.70 13.16 4.50
C ASN A 46 18.44 11.82 4.54
N TYR A 47 17.98 10.87 5.35
CA TYR A 47 18.51 9.50 5.34
C TYR A 47 18.42 8.87 3.95
N TYR A 48 17.24 8.80 3.33
CA TYR A 48 17.07 8.14 2.03
C TYR A 48 17.63 8.92 0.84
N ILE A 49 17.79 10.24 0.95
CA ILE A 49 18.56 11.03 -0.03
C ILE A 49 20.01 10.52 -0.08
N ASN A 50 20.59 10.19 1.08
CA ASN A 50 21.97 9.68 1.17
C ASN A 50 22.07 8.15 0.99
N HIS A 51 20.95 7.43 1.02
CA HIS A 51 20.85 5.97 0.85
C HIS A 51 19.90 5.63 -0.31
N THR A 52 20.29 6.05 -1.52
CA THR A 52 19.44 5.96 -2.71
C THR A 52 19.10 4.52 -3.10
N ASP A 53 20.00 3.58 -2.85
CA ASP A 53 19.79 2.14 -3.09
C ASP A 53 18.63 1.59 -2.25
N GLU A 54 18.56 1.94 -0.97
CA GLU A 54 17.43 1.57 -0.11
C GLU A 54 16.12 2.22 -0.61
N ALA A 55 16.19 3.48 -1.03
CA ALA A 55 15.03 4.20 -1.56
C ALA A 55 14.48 3.53 -2.83
N LEU A 56 15.37 3.13 -3.75
CA LEU A 56 15.01 2.40 -4.96
C LEU A 56 14.41 1.02 -4.66
N ALA A 57 14.93 0.31 -3.65
CA ALA A 57 14.36 -0.95 -3.20
C ALA A 57 12.91 -0.76 -2.70
N ILE A 58 12.63 0.32 -1.97
CA ILE A 58 11.28 0.65 -1.53
C ILE A 58 10.35 0.88 -2.72
N ILE A 59 10.77 1.66 -3.73
CA ILE A 59 9.99 1.90 -4.96
C ILE A 59 9.69 0.58 -5.67
N GLN A 60 10.69 -0.31 -5.77
CA GLN A 60 10.51 -1.59 -6.45
C GLN A 60 9.49 -2.47 -5.72
N ASN A 61 9.63 -2.62 -4.40
CA ASN A 61 8.72 -3.42 -3.59
C ASN A 61 7.30 -2.84 -3.58
N ALA A 62 7.17 -1.52 -3.51
CA ALA A 62 5.93 -0.80 -3.67
C ALA A 62 5.23 -1.16 -5.00
N ASN A 63 5.94 -1.01 -6.11
CA ASN A 63 5.41 -1.30 -7.43
C ASN A 63 5.01 -2.78 -7.57
N ILE A 64 5.81 -3.71 -7.04
CA ILE A 64 5.48 -5.15 -7.00
C ILE A 64 4.19 -5.39 -6.21
N PHE A 65 4.04 -4.76 -5.03
CA PHE A 65 2.80 -4.87 -4.25
C PHE A 65 1.58 -4.38 -5.05
N VAL A 66 1.72 -3.29 -5.82
CA VAL A 66 0.59 -2.77 -6.62
C VAL A 66 0.19 -3.70 -7.77
N GLN A 67 1.11 -4.52 -8.30
CA GLN A 67 0.84 -5.37 -9.48
C GLN A 67 -0.41 -6.25 -9.35
N GLN A 68 -0.73 -6.72 -8.14
CA GLN A 68 -1.89 -7.58 -7.89
C GLN A 68 -3.22 -6.92 -8.27
N PHE A 69 -3.30 -5.59 -8.18
CA PHE A 69 -4.51 -4.80 -8.41
C PHE A 69 -4.77 -4.46 -9.88
N PHE A 70 -3.84 -4.82 -10.78
CA PHE A 70 -4.01 -4.62 -12.23
C PHE A 70 -4.56 -5.84 -12.96
N ASP A 71 -4.73 -6.97 -12.26
CA ASP A 71 -5.35 -8.19 -12.80
C ASP A 71 -6.88 -8.06 -12.82
N ARG A 72 -7.42 -7.54 -13.94
CA ARG A 72 -8.86 -7.30 -14.08
C ARG A 72 -9.73 -8.54 -13.87
N GLN A 73 -9.29 -9.72 -14.32
CA GLN A 73 -10.07 -10.96 -14.15
C GLN A 73 -10.17 -11.33 -12.67
N LYS A 74 -9.07 -11.16 -11.93
CA LYS A 74 -9.07 -11.37 -10.49
C LYS A 74 -9.94 -10.34 -9.77
N GLU A 75 -9.88 -9.07 -10.15
CA GLU A 75 -10.72 -8.00 -9.57
C GLU A 75 -12.22 -8.23 -9.81
N ASP A 76 -12.59 -8.66 -11.02
CA ASP A 76 -13.97 -9.00 -11.36
C ASP A 76 -14.46 -10.19 -10.51
N LEU A 77 -13.63 -11.25 -10.38
CA LEU A 77 -13.94 -12.41 -9.56
C LEU A 77 -14.10 -12.04 -8.08
N ILE A 78 -13.19 -11.23 -7.53
CA ILE A 78 -13.28 -10.75 -6.14
C ILE A 78 -14.59 -9.97 -5.94
N SER A 79 -14.95 -9.10 -6.88
CA SER A 79 -16.19 -8.33 -6.83
C SER A 79 -17.42 -9.24 -6.77
N LEU A 80 -17.48 -10.28 -7.61
CA LEU A 80 -18.56 -11.27 -7.60
C LEU A 80 -18.60 -12.05 -6.27
N LEU A 81 -17.46 -12.47 -5.74
CA LEU A 81 -17.37 -13.20 -4.47
C LEU A 81 -17.80 -12.32 -3.28
N VAL A 82 -17.48 -11.02 -3.30
CA VAL A 82 -17.94 -10.07 -2.29
C VAL A 82 -19.47 -9.95 -2.33
N LEU A 83 -20.06 -9.80 -3.53
CA LEU A 83 -21.52 -9.74 -3.70
C LEU A 83 -22.20 -11.03 -3.25
N GLN A 84 -21.67 -12.19 -3.65
CA GLN A 84 -22.18 -13.49 -3.20
C GLN A 84 -22.16 -13.60 -1.67
N LYS A 85 -21.03 -13.30 -1.05
CA LYS A 85 -20.88 -13.34 0.42
C LYS A 85 -21.83 -12.35 1.10
N TYR A 86 -22.08 -11.19 0.51
CA TYR A 86 -23.06 -10.23 1.02
C TYR A 86 -24.47 -10.84 0.99
N PHE A 87 -24.92 -11.36 -0.16
CA PHE A 87 -26.25 -11.97 -0.32
C PHE A 87 -26.51 -13.15 0.61
N GLU A 88 -25.52 -14.05 0.76
CA GLU A 88 -25.60 -15.16 1.72
C GLU A 88 -25.74 -14.67 3.17
N ARG A 89 -25.08 -13.56 3.52
CA ARG A 89 -25.12 -13.01 4.89
C ARG A 89 -26.35 -12.17 5.18
N THR A 90 -27.05 -11.69 4.15
CA THR A 90 -28.28 -10.90 4.26
C THR A 90 -29.54 -11.72 3.97
N GLY A 91 -29.42 -13.02 3.69
CA GLY A 91 -30.56 -13.90 3.39
C GLY A 91 -31.24 -13.60 2.05
N GLN A 92 -30.49 -13.03 1.11
CA GLN A 92 -30.94 -12.76 -0.27
C GLN A 92 -30.65 -13.93 -1.22
N LEU A 93 -29.96 -14.96 -0.70
CA LEU A 93 -29.66 -16.26 -1.31
C LEU A 93 -29.86 -17.34 -0.25
#